data_AF-A0A524NHV9-F1
#
_entry.id   AF-A0A524NHV9-F1
#
_cell.length_a   1.000
_cell.length_b   1.000
_cell.length_c   1.000
_cell.angle_alpha   90.00
_cell.angle_beta   90.00
_cell.angle_gamma   90.00
#
_symmetry.space_group_name_H-M   'P 1'
#
loop_
_entity.id
_entity.type
_entity.pdbx_description
1 polymer ?
#
loop_
_entity_poly.entity_id
_entity_poly.type
_entity_poly.pdbx_seq_one_letter_code
_entity_poly.pdbx_strand_id
1 'polypeptide(L)'
;MKELWIEIDSKTSAQEKESLLSISHENADVILEGDQASTRNDKLEIVFLSDLNEKNLAQLKKEGKKTAFRVTIQGKEDENKAAKAADIGVDYVIINCLDWRVIPLENLIAKGRGKSTLIAEVTTSEDAKVVLEALELGTDGVLLKTGNPNELEKTIKLIKSQ
;
A
#
# COMPACT_ATOMS: atom_id res chain seq x y z
N MET A 1 -11.09 -6.38 7.91
CA MET A 1 -10.97 -4.91 7.91
C MET A 1 -9.90 -4.59 6.88
N LYS A 2 -10.11 -3.60 6.02
CA LYS A 2 -9.11 -3.19 5.02
C LYS A 2 -8.02 -2.37 5.70
N GLU A 3 -6.76 -2.54 5.30
CA GLU A 3 -5.64 -1.74 5.80
C GLU A 3 -5.64 -0.33 5.17
N LEU A 4 -5.32 0.69 5.97
CA LEU A 4 -5.08 2.06 5.51
C LEU A 4 -3.61 2.41 5.68
N TRP A 5 -2.94 2.65 4.56
CA TRP A 5 -1.58 3.15 4.50
C TRP A 5 -1.60 4.61 4.05
N ILE A 6 -0.69 5.43 4.60
CA ILE A 6 -0.63 6.85 4.26
C ILE A 6 0.81 7.21 3.90
N GLU A 7 1.00 7.74 2.70
CA GLU A 7 2.26 8.36 2.27
C GLU A 7 2.08 9.88 2.25
N ILE A 8 2.83 10.56 3.12
CA ILE A 8 2.79 12.02 3.18
C ILE A 8 3.64 12.56 2.05
N ASP A 9 3.04 13.37 1.17
CA ASP A 9 3.75 13.95 0.04
C ASP A 9 4.88 14.88 0.52
N SER A 10 6.09 14.72 -0.03
CA SER A 10 7.28 15.46 0.39
C SER A 10 7.21 16.97 0.10
N LYS A 11 6.25 17.42 -0.73
CA LYS A 11 6.02 18.83 -1.05
C LYS A 11 5.01 19.50 -0.12
N THR A 12 4.49 18.76 0.87
CA THR A 12 3.48 19.25 1.82
C THR A 12 4.07 20.32 2.74
N SER A 13 3.27 21.34 3.08
CA SER A 13 3.69 22.38 4.02
C SER A 13 3.86 21.81 5.44
N ALA A 14 4.64 22.47 6.29
CA ALA A 14 4.88 22.00 7.67
C ALA A 14 3.58 21.86 8.48
N GLN A 15 2.65 22.80 8.33
CA GLN A 15 1.36 22.81 9.03
C GLN A 15 0.46 21.66 8.56
N GLU A 16 0.38 21.42 7.25
CA GLU A 16 -0.42 20.33 6.68
C GLU A 16 0.20 18.97 7.05
N LYS A 17 1.54 18.89 7.07
CA LYS A 17 2.26 17.67 7.49
C LYS A 17 1.97 17.31 8.95
N GLU A 18 1.99 18.27 9.86
CA GLU A 18 1.67 18.02 11.28
C GLU A 18 0.22 17.52 11.44
N SER A 19 -0.71 18.15 10.70
CA SER A 19 -2.12 17.74 10.69
C SER A 19 -2.29 16.31 10.14
N LEU A 20 -1.61 15.99 9.02
CA LEU A 20 -1.61 14.66 8.44
C LEU A 20 -1.05 13.62 9.39
N LEU A 21 0.09 13.88 10.04
CA LEU A 21 0.69 12.96 11.01
C LEU A 21 -0.26 12.68 12.17
N SER A 22 -0.87 13.72 12.74
CA SER A 22 -1.83 13.57 13.84
C SER A 22 -2.99 12.64 13.45
N ILE A 23 -3.61 12.88 12.29
CA ILE A 23 -4.73 12.06 11.80
C ILE A 23 -4.26 10.64 11.49
N SER A 24 -3.06 10.50 10.93
CA SER A 24 -2.46 9.23 10.53
C SER A 24 -2.18 8.34 11.75
N HIS A 25 -1.63 8.87 12.84
CA HIS A 25 -1.37 8.10 14.05
C HIS A 25 -2.65 7.52 14.69
N GLU A 26 -3.79 8.16 14.48
CA GLU A 26 -5.07 7.70 15.03
C GLU A 26 -5.78 6.67 14.14
N ASN A 27 -5.54 6.70 12.83
CA ASN A 27 -6.38 5.99 11.85
C ASN A 27 -5.63 5.07 10.88
N ALA A 28 -4.33 5.27 10.68
CA ALA A 28 -3.53 4.49 9.74
C ALA A 28 -2.97 3.22 10.39
N ASP A 29 -2.83 2.18 9.59
CA ASP A 29 -2.09 0.97 9.95
C ASP A 29 -0.59 1.16 9.73
N VAL A 30 -0.23 1.87 8.65
CA VAL A 30 1.16 2.17 8.27
C VAL A 30 1.28 3.62 7.78
N ILE A 31 2.35 4.28 8.22
CA ILE A 31 2.71 5.63 7.82
C ILE A 31 4.04 5.58 7.07
N LEU A 32 4.08 6.26 5.93
CA LEU A 32 5.24 6.38 5.06
C LEU A 32 5.71 7.83 5.05
N GLU A 33 6.95 8.02 5.49
CA GLU A 33 7.66 9.29 5.46
C GLU A 33 8.94 9.15 4.64
N GLY A 34 8.91 9.60 3.38
CA GLY A 34 10.01 9.40 2.45
C GLY A 34 10.20 7.91 2.14
N ASP A 35 11.41 7.38 2.40
CA ASP A 35 11.76 5.97 2.19
C ASP A 35 11.50 5.08 3.42
N GLN A 36 11.02 5.64 4.53
CA GLN A 36 10.75 4.90 5.75
C GLN A 36 9.26 4.63 5.91
N ALA A 37 8.93 3.39 6.21
CA ALA A 37 7.58 2.93 6.48
C ALA A 37 7.53 2.19 7.80
N SER A 38 6.65 2.64 8.69
CA SER A 38 6.47 2.04 10.01
C SER A 38 4.98 1.82 10.30
N THR A 39 4.70 0.73 10.99
CA THR A 39 3.35 0.48 11.50
C THR A 39 2.98 1.51 12.57
N ARG A 40 1.68 1.77 12.77
CA ARG A 40 1.11 2.71 13.76
C ARG A 40 1.78 2.76 15.15
N ASN A 41 2.31 1.63 15.63
CA ASN A 41 2.94 1.51 16.95
C ASN A 41 4.48 1.64 16.94
N ASP A 42 5.10 2.00 15.80
CA ASP A 42 6.55 2.02 15.60
C ASP A 42 7.28 0.70 15.92
N LYS A 43 6.54 -0.42 15.98
CA LYS A 43 7.06 -1.73 16.38
C LYS A 43 7.68 -2.52 15.23
N LEU A 44 7.30 -2.21 13.99
CA LEU A 44 7.68 -2.96 12.80
C LEU A 44 8.09 -2.00 11.69
N GLU A 45 9.35 -2.12 11.29
CA GLU A 45 9.91 -1.46 10.12
C GLU A 45 9.56 -2.28 8.86
N ILE A 46 9.08 -1.60 7.83
CA ILE A 46 8.75 -2.18 6.54
C ILE A 46 9.79 -1.74 5.53
N VAL A 47 10.51 -2.72 4.98
CA VAL A 47 11.59 -2.47 4.01
C VAL A 47 11.05 -2.60 2.59
N PHE A 48 11.22 -1.54 1.80
CA PHE A 48 10.90 -1.54 0.38
C PHE A 48 11.98 -2.27 -0.42
N LEU A 49 11.57 -3.32 -1.12
CA LEU A 49 12.44 -4.13 -1.97
C LEU A 49 12.63 -3.44 -3.32
N SER A 50 13.88 -3.18 -3.69
CA SER A 50 14.26 -2.68 -5.01
C SER A 50 14.31 -3.80 -6.07
N ASP A 51 14.48 -5.05 -5.67
CA ASP A 51 14.47 -6.23 -6.54
C ASP A 51 13.89 -7.46 -5.81
N LEU A 52 13.39 -8.43 -6.57
CA LEU A 52 12.74 -9.64 -6.08
C LEU A 52 13.76 -10.77 -5.84
N ASN A 53 14.70 -10.50 -4.93
CA ASN A 53 15.74 -11.45 -4.53
C ASN A 53 15.32 -12.24 -3.29
N GLU A 54 15.08 -13.54 -3.46
CA GLU A 54 14.64 -14.45 -2.40
C GLU A 54 15.63 -14.55 -1.23
N LYS A 55 16.94 -14.42 -1.48
CA LYS A 55 17.96 -14.46 -0.40
C LYS A 55 17.83 -13.23 0.50
N ASN A 56 17.62 -12.06 -0.09
CA ASN A 56 17.42 -10.81 0.64
C ASN A 56 16.12 -10.87 1.46
N LEU A 57 15.04 -11.37 0.85
CA LEU A 57 13.76 -11.58 1.53
C LEU A 57 13.91 -12.51 2.75
N ALA A 58 14.60 -13.65 2.58
CA ALA A 58 14.82 -14.60 3.67
C ALA A 58 15.67 -14.01 4.81
N GLN A 59 16.62 -13.13 4.49
CA GLN A 59 17.42 -12.43 5.49
C GLN A 59 16.58 -11.44 6.30
N LEU A 60 15.84 -10.55 5.61
CA LEU A 60 14.97 -9.56 6.25
C LEU A 60 13.92 -10.21 7.17
N LYS A 61 13.35 -11.34 6.75
CA LYS A 61 12.42 -12.12 7.57
C LYS A 61 13.06 -12.68 8.84
N LYS A 62 14.33 -13.11 8.78
CA LYS A 62 15.07 -13.58 9.97
C LYS A 62 15.37 -12.45 10.95
N GLU A 63 15.52 -11.24 10.45
CA GLU A 63 15.69 -10.02 11.25
C GLU A 63 14.35 -9.51 11.85
N GLY A 64 13.23 -10.20 11.57
CA GLY A 64 11.91 -9.82 12.06
C GLY A 64 11.30 -8.61 11.33
N LYS A 65 11.88 -8.19 10.21
CA LYS A 65 11.38 -7.09 9.39
C LYS A 65 10.28 -7.55 8.45
N LYS A 66 9.39 -6.62 8.11
CA LYS A 66 8.39 -6.80 7.06
C LYS A 66 8.91 -6.25 5.74
N THR A 67 8.41 -6.80 4.64
CA THR A 67 8.87 -6.43 3.29
C THR A 67 7.74 -5.93 2.42
N ALA A 68 7.99 -4.88 1.65
CA ALA A 68 7.05 -4.34 0.68
C ALA A 68 7.69 -4.29 -0.71
N PHE A 69 6.91 -4.58 -1.75
CA PHE A 69 7.32 -4.38 -3.14
C PHE A 69 6.32 -3.46 -3.84
N ARG A 70 6.81 -2.32 -4.33
CA ARG A 70 5.99 -1.30 -5.00
C ARG A 70 6.21 -1.36 -6.50
N VAL A 71 5.13 -1.39 -7.27
CA VAL A 71 5.19 -1.49 -8.73
C VAL A 71 4.05 -0.73 -9.38
N THR A 72 4.39 0.03 -10.41
CA THR A 72 3.41 0.68 -11.28
C THR A 72 3.10 -0.24 -12.45
N ILE A 73 1.83 -0.57 -12.65
CA ILE A 73 1.40 -1.46 -13.73
C ILE A 73 1.15 -0.65 -14.99
N GLN A 74 1.99 -0.84 -16.00
CA GLN A 74 1.80 -0.25 -17.33
C GLN A 74 1.54 -1.32 -18.41
N GLY A 75 1.85 -2.58 -18.11
CA GLY A 75 1.53 -3.70 -18.97
C GLY A 75 1.80 -5.05 -18.31
N LYS A 76 1.83 -6.09 -19.14
CA LYS A 76 1.86 -7.48 -18.68
C LYS A 76 3.11 -7.84 -17.89
N GLU A 77 4.24 -7.23 -18.21
CA GLU A 77 5.51 -7.47 -17.50
C GLU A 77 5.43 -7.01 -16.05
N ASP A 78 4.77 -5.90 -15.78
CA ASP A 78 4.62 -5.37 -14.42
C ASP A 78 3.64 -6.20 -13.61
N GLU A 79 2.55 -6.67 -14.23
CA GLU A 79 1.66 -7.66 -13.61
C GLU A 79 2.43 -8.92 -13.18
N ASN A 80 3.33 -9.40 -14.04
CA ASN A 80 4.15 -10.57 -13.75
C ASN A 80 5.14 -10.31 -12.60
N LYS A 81 5.73 -9.10 -12.51
CA LYS A 81 6.59 -8.71 -11.38
C LYS A 81 5.80 -8.69 -10.07
N ALA A 82 4.64 -8.06 -10.07
CA ALA A 82 3.75 -8.00 -8.92
C ALA A 82 3.34 -9.42 -8.47
N ALA A 83 3.02 -10.31 -9.43
CA ALA A 83 2.63 -11.68 -9.15
C ALA A 83 3.81 -12.52 -8.62
N LYS A 84 5.01 -12.29 -9.14
CA LYS A 84 6.24 -12.92 -8.63
C LYS A 84 6.53 -12.48 -7.20
N ALA A 85 6.38 -11.18 -6.89
CA ALA A 85 6.57 -10.66 -5.54
C ALA A 85 5.63 -11.36 -4.54
N ALA A 86 4.37 -11.52 -4.93
CA ALA A 86 3.40 -12.23 -4.12
C ALA A 86 3.75 -13.73 -3.96
N ASP A 87 4.21 -14.39 -5.04
CA ASP A 87 4.53 -15.81 -5.03
C ASP A 87 5.72 -16.17 -4.12
N ILE A 88 6.78 -15.36 -4.17
CA ILE A 88 7.97 -15.51 -3.30
C ILE A 88 7.70 -15.10 -1.85
N GLY A 89 6.51 -14.55 -1.57
CA GLY A 89 6.04 -14.24 -0.22
C GLY A 89 6.57 -12.92 0.33
N VAL A 90 6.67 -11.87 -0.49
CA VAL A 90 6.78 -10.49 0.02
C VAL A 90 5.57 -10.18 0.89
N ASP A 91 5.74 -9.53 2.04
CA ASP A 91 4.60 -9.33 2.97
C ASP A 91 3.54 -8.39 2.38
N TYR A 92 3.96 -7.33 1.70
CA TYR A 92 3.09 -6.32 1.09
C TYR A 92 3.43 -6.11 -0.40
N VAL A 93 2.43 -6.15 -1.27
CA VAL A 93 2.59 -5.78 -2.68
C VAL A 93 1.76 -4.53 -2.93
N ILE A 94 2.44 -3.42 -3.17
CA ILE A 94 1.83 -2.11 -3.41
C ILE A 94 1.75 -1.91 -4.93
N ILE A 95 0.54 -1.74 -5.41
CA ILE A 95 0.24 -1.64 -6.84
C ILE A 95 -0.23 -0.22 -7.12
N ASN A 96 0.45 0.46 -8.04
CA ASN A 96 -0.03 1.71 -8.61
C ASN A 96 -0.55 1.44 -10.02
N CYS A 97 -1.73 1.95 -10.35
CA CYS A 97 -2.33 1.85 -11.67
C CYS A 97 -2.93 3.19 -12.10
N LEU A 98 -2.75 3.53 -13.38
CA LEU A 98 -3.37 4.70 -14.01
C LEU A 98 -4.87 4.53 -14.28
N ASP A 99 -5.34 3.30 -14.54
CA ASP A 99 -6.77 3.00 -14.70
C ASP A 99 -7.13 1.63 -14.11
N TRP A 100 -7.57 1.64 -12.85
CA TRP A 100 -7.95 0.44 -12.09
C TRP A 100 -9.10 -0.36 -12.72
N ARG A 101 -9.87 0.23 -13.63
CA ARG A 101 -11.00 -0.44 -14.30
C ARG A 101 -10.54 -1.40 -15.40
N VAL A 102 -9.27 -1.35 -15.78
CA VAL A 102 -8.71 -2.08 -16.93
C VAL A 102 -7.79 -3.23 -16.53
N ILE A 103 -7.30 -3.30 -15.29
CA ILE A 103 -6.34 -4.35 -14.89
C ILE A 103 -7.07 -5.63 -14.46
N PRO A 104 -6.76 -6.79 -15.08
CA PRO A 104 -7.18 -8.09 -14.58
C PRO A 104 -6.32 -8.50 -13.36
N LEU A 105 -6.65 -7.97 -12.18
CA LEU A 105 -5.97 -8.29 -10.92
C LEU A 105 -6.23 -9.73 -10.45
N GLU A 106 -7.09 -10.48 -11.12
CA GLU A 106 -7.38 -11.89 -10.84
C GLU A 106 -6.11 -12.74 -10.74
N ASN A 107 -5.13 -12.51 -11.62
CA ASN A 107 -3.87 -13.23 -11.60
C ASN A 107 -3.01 -12.93 -10.37
N LEU A 108 -3.08 -11.69 -9.88
CA LEU A 108 -2.36 -11.22 -8.71
C LEU A 108 -2.99 -11.75 -7.43
N ILE A 109 -4.32 -11.64 -7.35
CA ILE A 109 -5.12 -12.12 -6.23
C ILE A 109 -4.99 -13.64 -6.12
N ALA A 110 -5.09 -14.38 -7.23
CA ALA A 110 -4.99 -15.84 -7.21
C ALA A 110 -3.62 -16.35 -6.74
N LYS A 111 -2.53 -15.65 -7.07
CA LYS A 111 -1.16 -16.05 -6.67
C LYS A 111 -0.75 -15.52 -5.30
N GLY A 112 -1.30 -14.37 -4.89
CA GLY A 112 -0.99 -13.71 -3.62
C GLY A 112 -1.90 -14.08 -2.44
N ARG A 113 -3.08 -14.67 -2.70
CA ARG A 113 -4.09 -14.95 -1.66
C ARG A 113 -3.48 -15.72 -0.48
N GLY A 114 -3.43 -15.08 0.69
CA GLY A 114 -2.93 -15.66 1.93
C GLY A 114 -1.40 -15.71 2.08
N LYS A 115 -0.63 -15.24 1.10
CA LYS A 115 0.84 -15.10 1.17
C LYS A 115 1.29 -13.64 1.34
N SER A 116 0.55 -12.72 0.72
CA SER A 116 0.89 -11.30 0.66
C SER A 116 -0.38 -10.46 0.80
N THR A 117 -0.24 -9.32 1.47
CA THR A 117 -1.25 -8.27 1.53
C THR A 117 -1.15 -7.41 0.27
N LEU A 118 -2.24 -7.31 -0.49
CA LEU A 118 -2.33 -6.46 -1.67
C LEU A 118 -2.82 -5.06 -1.30
N ILE A 119 -1.97 -4.06 -1.50
CA ILE A 119 -2.25 -2.65 -1.22
C ILE A 119 -2.36 -1.89 -2.53
N ALA A 120 -3.47 -1.19 -2.74
CA ALA A 120 -3.65 -0.35 -3.91
C ALA A 120 -3.27 1.10 -3.61
N GLU A 121 -2.34 1.64 -4.39
CA GLU A 121 -1.90 3.01 -4.29
C GLU A 121 -2.85 3.96 -5.02
N VAL A 122 -3.25 5.00 -4.31
CA VAL A 122 -4.23 6.01 -4.75
C VAL A 122 -3.79 7.39 -4.28
N THR A 123 -4.17 8.43 -5.01
CA THR A 123 -3.85 9.83 -4.66
C THR A 123 -5.06 10.62 -4.19
N THR A 124 -6.27 10.13 -4.46
CA THR A 124 -7.51 10.78 -4.07
C THR A 124 -8.47 9.81 -3.37
N SER A 125 -9.38 10.38 -2.57
CA SER A 125 -10.47 9.62 -1.95
C SER A 125 -11.43 9.00 -2.97
N GLU A 126 -11.58 9.60 -4.15
CA GLU A 126 -12.39 9.06 -5.25
C GLU A 126 -11.74 7.80 -5.83
N ASP A 127 -10.42 7.83 -6.08
CA ASP A 127 -9.69 6.63 -6.53
C ASP A 127 -9.73 5.52 -5.48
N ALA A 128 -9.57 5.87 -4.19
CA ALA A 128 -9.72 4.92 -3.09
C ALA A 128 -11.08 4.24 -3.11
N LYS A 129 -12.15 5.01 -3.33
CA LYS A 129 -13.51 4.48 -3.44
C LYS A 129 -13.63 3.52 -4.63
N VAL A 130 -13.17 3.92 -5.82
CA VAL A 130 -13.21 3.08 -7.02
C VAL A 130 -12.49 1.75 -6.79
N VAL A 131 -11.30 1.79 -6.20
CA VAL A 131 -10.51 0.58 -5.91
C VAL A 131 -11.21 -0.31 -4.89
N LEU A 132 -11.74 0.26 -3.80
CA LEU A 132 -12.43 -0.49 -2.76
C LEU A 132 -13.72 -1.14 -3.28
N GLU A 133 -14.47 -0.45 -4.14
CA GLU A 133 -15.70 -0.96 -4.76
C GLU A 133 -15.42 -1.97 -5.89
N ALA A 134 -14.43 -1.71 -6.74
CA ALA A 134 -14.11 -2.57 -7.88
C ALA A 134 -13.47 -3.90 -7.44
N LEU A 135 -12.83 -3.92 -6.27
CA LEU A 135 -12.06 -5.07 -5.77
C LEU A 135 -12.78 -5.73 -4.59
N GLU A 136 -14.04 -6.10 -4.81
CA GLU A 136 -14.92 -6.80 -3.86
C GLU A 136 -14.25 -8.04 -3.22
N LEU A 137 -13.23 -8.63 -3.87
CA LEU A 137 -12.49 -9.81 -3.40
C LEU A 137 -10.96 -9.64 -3.37
N GLY A 138 -10.42 -8.47 -3.74
CA GLY A 138 -9.07 -8.41 -4.30
C GLY A 138 -7.97 -7.69 -3.51
N THR A 139 -8.26 -6.51 -2.94
CA THR A 139 -7.24 -5.76 -2.17
C THR A 139 -7.46 -5.92 -0.69
N ASP A 140 -6.37 -6.02 0.04
CA ASP A 140 -6.38 -6.07 1.50
C ASP A 140 -6.35 -4.66 2.10
N GLY A 141 -5.98 -3.64 1.31
CA GLY A 141 -5.97 -2.23 1.76
C GLY A 141 -5.66 -1.22 0.65
N VAL A 142 -5.55 0.04 1.06
CA VAL A 142 -5.18 1.17 0.18
C VAL A 142 -4.03 1.98 0.77
N LEU A 143 -3.14 2.47 -0.09
CA LEU A 143 -2.11 3.45 0.24
C LEU A 143 -2.51 4.80 -0.35
N LEU A 144 -2.93 5.72 0.50
CA LEU A 144 -3.24 7.09 0.11
C LEU A 144 -1.97 7.93 0.14
N LYS A 145 -1.50 8.33 -1.04
CA LYS A 145 -0.46 9.35 -1.17
C LYS A 145 -1.10 10.73 -1.25
N THR A 146 -0.99 11.52 -0.18
CA THR A 146 -1.63 12.84 -0.12
C THR A 146 -0.80 13.86 0.68
N GLY A 147 -0.89 15.11 0.25
CA GLY A 147 -0.45 16.28 1.02
C GLY A 147 -1.62 17.08 1.61
N ASN A 148 -2.85 16.55 1.54
CA ASN A 148 -4.08 17.22 1.94
C ASN A 148 -4.82 16.43 3.03
N PRO A 149 -4.94 16.96 4.26
CA PRO A 149 -5.68 16.36 5.36
C PRO A 149 -7.15 16.04 5.02
N ASN A 150 -7.80 16.87 4.21
CA ASN A 150 -9.20 16.66 3.84
C ASN A 150 -9.39 15.38 3.02
N GLU A 151 -8.44 15.07 2.12
CA GLU A 151 -8.49 13.82 1.34
C GLU A 151 -8.27 12.60 2.24
N LEU A 152 -7.40 12.74 3.23
CA LEU A 152 -7.20 11.70 4.24
C LEU A 152 -8.48 11.44 5.04
N GLU A 153 -9.14 12.48 5.55
CA GLU A 153 -10.39 12.33 6.31
C GLU A 153 -11.51 11.67 5.49
N LYS A 154 -11.65 12.04 4.21
CA LYS A 154 -12.62 11.40 3.31
C LYS A 154 -12.30 9.91 3.12
N THR A 155 -11.03 9.58 2.90
CA THR A 155 -10.58 8.20 2.71
C THR A 155 -10.80 7.35 3.96
N ILE A 156 -10.53 7.89 5.15
CA ILE A 156 -10.82 7.22 6.43
C ILE A 156 -12.30 6.89 6.56
N LYS A 157 -13.19 7.84 6.21
CA LYS A 157 -14.65 7.62 6.26
C LYS A 157 -15.08 6.50 5.30
N LEU A 158 -14.50 6.44 4.11
CA LEU A 158 -14.77 5.39 3.14
C LEU A 158 -14.37 4.01 3.69
N ILE A 159 -13.16 3.88 4.22
CA ILE A 159 -12.66 2.60 4.76
C ILE A 159 -13.47 2.13 5.98
N LYS A 160 -13.86 3.06 6.87
CA LYS A 160 -14.69 2.75 8.05
C LYS A 160 -16.13 2.35 7.69
N SER A 161 -16.60 2.67 6.49
CA SER A 161 -17.96 2.37 6.02
C SER A 161 -18.09 1.01 5.30
N GLN A 162 -16.97 0.32 5.07
CA GLN A 162 -16.89 -1.03 4.49
C GLN A 162 -16.92 -2.10 5.60
#